data_AF-A0A9P0JU41-F1
#
_entry.id   AF-A0A9P0JU41-F1
#
_cell.length_a   1.000
_cell.length_b   1.000
_cell.length_c   1.000
_cell.angle_alpha   90.00
_cell.angle_beta   90.00
_cell.angle_gamma   90.00
#
_symmetry.space_group_name_H-M   'P 1'
#
loop_
_entity.id
_entity.type
_entity.pdbx_description
1 polymer ?
#
loop_
_entity_poly.entity_id
_entity_poly.type
_entity_poly.pdbx_seq_one_letter_code
_entity_poly.pdbx_strand_id
1 'polypeptide(L)'
;MNLGLFNRMNLKESSESKGMYSEWTSLSLAIQQSGEDTQSVLEKFGLPVSKDITVALVHQLASNLGITQPAEPSHLSSDKDVQWCMEVICFGLSLSLTEHEAIKDCVNVYCEWLTALLPNPKICVPQPILDDPNLYSRKMISHLHYLFVPRKGEEKT
;
A
#
# COMPACT_ATOMS: atom_id res chain seq x y z
N MET A 1 16.84 -11.63 -30.09
CA MET A 1 17.71 -10.43 -30.06
C MET A 1 18.32 -10.34 -28.68
N ASN A 2 19.64 -10.11 -28.61
CA ASN A 2 20.45 -10.11 -27.39
C ASN A 2 20.12 -8.91 -26.49
N LEU A 3 19.75 -9.15 -25.24
CA LEU A 3 19.55 -8.14 -24.19
C LEU A 3 20.88 -7.49 -23.69
N GLY A 4 21.97 -7.65 -24.42
CA GLY A 4 23.30 -7.15 -24.05
C GLY A 4 23.56 -5.67 -24.34
N LEU A 5 22.53 -4.83 -24.53
CA LEU A 5 22.72 -3.46 -25.03
C LEU A 5 22.20 -2.32 -24.14
N PHE A 6 21.58 -2.60 -22.99
CA PHE A 6 21.20 -1.53 -22.04
C PHE A 6 22.17 -1.33 -20.86
N ASN A 7 23.40 -1.84 -20.95
CA ASN A 7 24.45 -1.58 -19.95
C ASN A 7 25.71 -0.93 -20.54
N ARG A 8 25.57 -0.15 -21.63
CA ARG A 8 26.68 0.42 -22.40
C ARG A 8 26.90 1.92 -22.24
N MET A 9 26.54 2.50 -21.10
CA MET A 9 27.07 3.81 -20.74
C MET A 9 27.69 3.77 -19.35
N ASN A 10 29.03 3.80 -19.39
CA ASN A 10 29.99 4.08 -18.32
C ASN A 10 30.54 2.89 -17.53
N LEU A 11 31.06 1.88 -18.24
CA LEU A 11 32.18 1.08 -17.73
C LEU A 11 33.47 1.85 -18.03
N LYS A 12 33.74 2.91 -17.26
CA LYS A 12 35.12 3.37 -17.09
C LYS A 12 35.66 2.55 -15.93
N GLU A 13 36.56 1.61 -16.23
CA GLU A 13 37.29 0.85 -15.24
C GLU A 13 38.06 1.83 -14.34
N SER A 14 37.48 2.17 -13.20
CA SER A 14 38.22 2.67 -12.05
C SER A 14 38.12 1.61 -10.97
N SER A 15 39.23 0.89 -10.79
CA SER A 15 39.51 0.12 -9.59
C SER A 15 39.14 0.92 -8.34
N GLU A 16 38.35 0.31 -7.43
CA GLU A 16 37.94 0.85 -6.12
C GLU A 16 36.74 1.82 -6.09
N SER A 17 35.63 1.46 -6.74
CA SER A 17 34.34 2.08 -6.45
C SER A 17 33.27 1.00 -6.27
N LYS A 18 33.13 0.47 -5.05
CA LYS A 18 31.89 -0.20 -4.63
C LYS A 18 30.76 0.80 -4.90
N GLY A 19 29.88 0.49 -5.84
CA GLY A 19 28.79 1.40 -6.21
C GLY A 19 28.01 1.84 -4.96
N MET A 20 27.46 3.06 -4.98
CA MET A 20 26.87 3.73 -3.81
C MET A 20 25.79 2.91 -3.06
N TYR A 21 25.25 1.86 -3.69
CA TYR A 21 24.25 0.94 -3.14
C TYR A 21 24.72 -0.52 -3.03
N SER A 22 26.01 -0.79 -3.20
CA SER A 22 26.57 -2.16 -3.19
C SER A 22 26.47 -2.86 -1.82
N GLU A 23 26.32 -2.08 -0.74
CA GLU A 23 26.06 -2.60 0.62
C GLU A 23 24.56 -2.79 0.91
N TRP A 24 23.68 -2.31 0.03
CA TRP A 24 22.24 -2.45 0.23
C TRP A 24 21.85 -3.88 -0.13
N THR A 25 21.53 -4.68 0.89
CA THR A 25 20.94 -6.00 0.69
C THR A 25 19.58 -5.83 0.01
N SER A 26 19.37 -6.56 -1.08
CA SER A 26 18.07 -6.56 -1.74
C SER A 26 16.98 -7.06 -0.79
N LEU A 27 15.95 -6.26 -0.59
CA LEU A 27 14.77 -6.64 0.19
C LEU A 27 13.84 -7.61 -0.56
N SER A 28 14.16 -7.97 -1.81
CA SER A 28 13.30 -8.83 -2.65
C SER A 28 12.89 -10.13 -1.97
N LEU A 29 13.81 -10.77 -1.24
CA LEU A 29 13.52 -12.03 -0.54
C LEU A 29 12.55 -11.82 0.63
N ALA A 30 12.78 -10.77 1.43
CA ALA A 30 11.93 -10.44 2.56
C ALA A 30 10.51 -10.06 2.10
N ILE A 31 10.39 -9.33 1.00
CA ILE A 31 9.12 -8.94 0.37
C ILE A 31 8.37 -10.15 -0.20
N GLN A 32 9.08 -11.12 -0.79
CA GLN A 32 8.46 -12.35 -1.28
C GLN A 32 7.98 -13.25 -0.14
N GLN A 33 8.70 -13.28 0.99
CA GLN A 33 8.37 -14.11 2.14
C GLN A 33 7.28 -13.51 3.04
N SER A 34 7.11 -12.19 3.08
CA SER A 34 6.07 -11.54 3.90
C SER A 34 4.65 -11.77 3.39
N GLY A 35 4.47 -12.34 2.19
CA GLY A 35 3.16 -12.46 1.55
C GLY A 35 2.17 -13.44 2.19
N GLU A 36 2.62 -14.38 3.03
CA GLU A 36 1.72 -15.40 3.63
C GLU A 36 0.96 -14.88 4.86
N ASP A 37 1.57 -14.03 5.70
CA ASP A 37 0.95 -13.54 6.95
C ASP A 37 0.09 -12.27 6.76
N THR A 38 0.22 -11.58 5.63
CA THR A 38 -0.49 -10.33 5.32
C THR A 38 -1.55 -10.50 4.22
N GLN A 39 -1.87 -11.74 3.87
CA GLN A 39 -2.81 -12.03 2.79
C GLN A 39 -4.24 -11.75 3.24
N SER A 40 -4.88 -10.77 2.60
CA SER A 40 -6.27 -10.37 2.89
C SER A 40 -7.23 -11.55 2.76
N VAL A 41 -8.25 -11.63 3.64
CA VAL A 41 -9.31 -12.64 3.53
C VAL A 41 -10.00 -12.61 2.16
N LEU A 42 -9.96 -11.45 1.48
CA LEU A 42 -10.49 -11.25 0.13
C LEU A 42 -9.82 -12.13 -0.92
N GLU A 43 -8.59 -12.58 -0.71
CA GLU A 43 -7.87 -13.53 -1.60
C GLU A 43 -8.50 -14.93 -1.60
N LYS A 44 -9.34 -15.24 -0.60
CA LYS A 44 -10.07 -16.52 -0.51
C LYS A 44 -11.37 -16.55 -1.31
N PHE A 45 -11.77 -15.43 -1.90
CA PHE A 45 -12.98 -15.30 -2.73
C PHE A 45 -12.61 -15.08 -4.20
N GLY A 46 -13.60 -15.23 -5.09
CA GLY A 46 -13.39 -14.96 -6.51
C GLY A 46 -13.06 -13.48 -6.75
N LEU A 47 -12.07 -13.21 -7.61
CA LEU A 47 -11.58 -11.86 -7.91
C LEU A 47 -12.69 -10.83 -8.19
N PRO A 48 -13.74 -11.12 -8.97
CA PRO A 48 -14.82 -10.14 -9.18
C PRO A 48 -15.49 -9.68 -7.88
N VAL A 49 -15.78 -10.62 -6.97
CA VAL A 49 -16.43 -10.34 -5.69
C VAL A 49 -15.53 -9.51 -4.79
N SER A 50 -14.28 -9.94 -4.63
CA SER A 50 -13.27 -9.25 -3.81
C SER A 50 -13.02 -7.83 -4.29
N LYS A 51 -12.95 -7.66 -5.61
CA LYS A 51 -12.77 -6.36 -6.26
C LYS A 51 -13.95 -5.43 -5.98
N ASP A 52 -15.17 -5.88 -6.21
CA ASP A 52 -16.37 -5.03 -6.05
C ASP A 52 -16.53 -4.58 -4.59
N ILE A 53 -16.29 -5.48 -3.63
CA ILE A 53 -16.27 -5.16 -2.20
C ILE A 53 -15.21 -4.09 -1.91
N THR A 54 -14.00 -4.30 -2.41
CA THR A 54 -12.88 -3.38 -2.18
C THR A 54 -13.16 -2.00 -2.73
N VAL A 55 -13.56 -1.90 -4.00
CA VAL A 55 -13.86 -0.64 -4.67
C VAL A 55 -14.94 0.13 -3.91
N ALA A 56 -16.05 -0.52 -3.55
CA ALA A 56 -17.14 0.15 -2.84
C ALA A 56 -16.70 0.68 -1.47
N LEU A 57 -15.98 -0.13 -0.69
CA LEU A 57 -15.55 0.25 0.65
C LEU A 57 -14.50 1.35 0.64
N VAL A 58 -13.46 1.23 -0.19
CA VAL A 58 -12.38 2.24 -0.21
C VAL A 58 -12.89 3.56 -0.75
N HIS A 59 -13.85 3.54 -1.68
CA HIS A 59 -14.51 4.74 -2.16
C HIS A 59 -15.31 5.43 -1.05
N GLN A 60 -16.08 4.67 -0.27
CA GLN A 60 -16.81 5.21 0.88
C GLN A 60 -15.88 5.75 1.98
N LEU A 61 -14.74 5.10 2.23
CA LEU A 61 -13.73 5.62 3.16
C LEU A 61 -13.11 6.92 2.62
N ALA A 62 -12.78 6.94 1.32
CA ALA A 62 -12.17 8.08 0.65
C ALA A 62 -13.10 9.31 0.60
N SER A 63 -14.41 9.12 0.46
CA SER A 63 -15.37 10.23 0.48
C SER A 63 -15.37 10.99 1.81
N ASN A 64 -15.01 10.33 2.92
CA ASN A 64 -15.04 10.94 4.25
C ASN A 64 -13.78 11.74 4.60
N LEU A 65 -12.77 11.74 3.72
CA LEU A 65 -11.44 12.27 4.02
C LEU A 65 -11.30 13.80 3.98
N GLY A 66 -12.26 14.51 3.41
CA GLY A 66 -12.14 15.96 3.24
C GLY A 66 -11.57 16.44 1.90
N ILE A 67 -11.39 15.54 0.93
CA ILE A 67 -10.71 15.84 -0.35
C ILE A 67 -11.64 16.58 -1.31
N THR A 68 -12.85 16.04 -1.51
CA THR A 68 -13.87 16.58 -2.43
C THR A 68 -15.04 17.24 -1.72
N GLN A 69 -15.27 16.87 -0.46
CA GLN A 69 -16.32 17.38 0.43
C GLN A 69 -15.72 17.63 1.82
N PRO A 70 -16.40 18.34 2.75
CA PRO A 70 -15.91 18.51 4.10
C PRO A 70 -15.60 17.17 4.76
N ALA A 71 -14.50 17.09 5.51
CA ALA A 71 -14.16 15.86 6.24
C ALA A 71 -15.23 15.57 7.30
N GLU A 72 -15.50 14.29 7.53
CA GLU A 72 -16.41 13.84 8.58
C GLU A 72 -15.66 12.94 9.57
N PRO A 73 -16.12 12.86 10.84
CA PRO A 73 -15.59 11.91 11.80
C PRO A 73 -15.68 10.46 11.30
N SER A 74 -14.67 9.65 11.60
CA SER A 74 -14.71 8.23 11.24
C SER A 74 -15.84 7.48 11.94
N HIS A 75 -16.51 6.59 11.21
CA HIS A 75 -17.49 5.65 11.77
C HIS A 75 -16.85 4.37 12.32
N LEU A 76 -15.56 4.15 12.08
CA LEU A 76 -14.83 2.97 12.57
C LEU A 76 -14.50 3.17 14.05
N SER A 77 -15.21 2.45 14.91
CA SER A 77 -15.18 2.67 16.36
C SER A 77 -14.48 1.58 17.15
N SER A 78 -14.24 0.41 16.54
CA SER A 78 -13.52 -0.71 17.16
C SER A 78 -12.25 -1.09 16.40
N ASP A 79 -11.30 -1.69 17.12
CA ASP A 79 -10.08 -2.28 16.54
C ASP A 79 -10.42 -3.23 15.40
N LYS A 80 -11.45 -4.07 15.59
CA LYS A 80 -11.91 -5.03 14.57
C LYS A 80 -12.35 -4.34 13.28
N ASP A 81 -13.07 -3.23 13.37
CA ASP A 81 -13.53 -2.50 12.19
C ASP A 81 -12.33 -1.95 11.41
N VAL A 82 -11.36 -1.37 12.13
CA VAL A 82 -10.14 -0.82 11.52
C VAL A 82 -9.29 -1.93 10.89
N GLN A 83 -9.05 -3.05 11.60
CA GLN A 83 -8.28 -4.17 11.06
C GLN A 83 -8.92 -4.72 9.78
N TRP A 84 -10.25 -4.89 9.76
CA TRP A 84 -10.95 -5.36 8.57
C TRP A 84 -10.83 -4.38 7.40
N CYS A 85 -11.01 -3.08 7.64
CA CYS A 85 -10.76 -2.08 6.59
C CYS A 85 -9.31 -2.08 6.10
N MET A 86 -8.33 -2.30 6.99
CA MET A 86 -6.93 -2.42 6.59
C MET A 86 -6.67 -3.65 5.72
N GLU A 87 -7.32 -4.79 5.97
CA GLU A 87 -7.25 -5.97 5.10
C GLU A 87 -7.82 -5.68 3.70
N VAL A 88 -8.94 -4.94 3.63
CA VAL A 88 -9.54 -4.51 2.36
C VAL A 88 -8.61 -3.56 1.60
N ILE A 89 -8.07 -2.56 2.30
CA ILE A 89 -7.12 -1.60 1.70
C ILE A 89 -5.85 -2.33 1.23
N CYS A 90 -5.33 -3.28 2.01
CA CYS A 90 -4.16 -4.07 1.64
C CYS A 90 -4.39 -4.85 0.34
N PHE A 91 -5.55 -5.48 0.19
CA PHE A 91 -5.95 -6.11 -1.08
C PHE A 91 -6.06 -5.07 -2.20
N GLY A 92 -6.71 -3.93 -1.94
CA GLY A 92 -6.85 -2.82 -2.90
C GLY A 92 -5.53 -2.33 -3.48
N LEU A 93 -4.48 -2.24 -2.68
CA LEU A 93 -3.14 -1.82 -3.11
C LEU A 93 -2.49 -2.79 -4.12
N SER A 94 -2.91 -4.07 -4.10
CA SER A 94 -2.43 -5.12 -5.00
C SER A 94 -3.29 -5.32 -6.27
N LEU A 95 -4.41 -4.61 -6.40
CA LEU A 95 -5.27 -4.67 -7.59
C LEU A 95 -4.52 -4.28 -8.86
N SER A 96 -4.99 -4.77 -10.01
CA SER A 96 -4.51 -4.35 -11.34
C SER A 96 -4.49 -2.82 -11.48
N LEU A 97 -3.48 -2.27 -12.16
CA LEU A 97 -3.39 -0.83 -12.45
C LEU A 97 -4.57 -0.28 -13.28
N THR A 98 -5.36 -1.15 -13.91
CA THR A 98 -6.64 -0.76 -14.52
C THR A 98 -7.61 -0.17 -13.48
N GLU A 99 -7.54 -0.61 -12.22
CA GLU A 99 -8.34 -0.15 -11.08
C GLU A 99 -7.67 1.02 -10.34
N HIS A 100 -7.01 1.93 -11.08
CA HIS A 100 -6.23 3.05 -10.54
C HIS A 100 -6.97 3.94 -9.54
N GLU A 101 -8.27 4.19 -9.72
CA GLU A 101 -9.04 5.00 -8.77
C GLU A 101 -9.17 4.31 -7.41
N ALA A 102 -9.40 2.99 -7.37
CA ALA A 102 -9.46 2.24 -6.11
C ALA A 102 -8.09 2.22 -5.40
N ILE A 103 -7.00 2.08 -6.16
CA ILE A 103 -5.63 2.14 -5.62
C ILE A 103 -5.36 3.53 -5.03
N LYS A 104 -5.75 4.59 -5.74
CA LYS A 104 -5.61 5.97 -5.28
C LYS A 104 -6.42 6.22 -4.00
N ASP A 105 -7.65 5.73 -3.93
CA ASP A 105 -8.49 5.82 -2.73
C ASP A 105 -7.84 5.08 -1.54
N CYS A 106 -7.28 3.88 -1.75
CA CYS A 106 -6.52 3.15 -0.73
C CYS A 106 -5.36 3.98 -0.16
N VAL A 107 -4.56 4.59 -1.05
CA VAL A 107 -3.42 5.43 -0.66
C VAL A 107 -3.88 6.67 0.11
N ASN A 108 -4.92 7.35 -0.37
CA ASN A 108 -5.46 8.53 0.28
C ASN A 108 -5.94 8.21 1.70
N VAL A 109 -6.66 7.11 1.90
CA VAL A 109 -7.12 6.69 3.24
C VAL A 109 -5.93 6.52 4.19
N TYR A 110 -4.87 5.81 3.79
CA TYR A 110 -3.68 5.66 4.63
C TYR A 110 -2.94 6.97 4.86
N CYS A 111 -2.77 7.83 3.85
CA CYS A 111 -2.15 9.14 4.04
C CYS A 111 -2.89 9.97 5.10
N GLU A 112 -4.22 9.93 5.10
CA GLU A 112 -5.03 10.66 6.08
C GLU A 112 -4.99 10.01 7.45
N TRP A 113 -5.05 8.68 7.54
CA TRP A 113 -4.92 7.97 8.81
C TRP A 113 -3.54 8.14 9.46
N LEU A 114 -2.47 8.25 8.66
CA LEU A 114 -1.13 8.55 9.14
C LEU A 114 -1.01 9.94 9.79
N THR A 115 -1.98 10.84 9.60
CA THR A 115 -2.03 12.10 10.34
C THR A 115 -2.20 11.90 11.85
N ALA A 116 -2.55 10.69 12.32
CA ALA A 116 -2.49 10.28 13.71
C ALA A 116 -1.12 10.51 14.38
N LEU A 117 -0.04 10.54 13.60
CA LEU A 117 1.31 10.82 14.09
C LEU A 117 1.62 12.33 14.24
N LEU A 118 0.72 13.20 13.78
CA LEU A 118 0.90 14.65 13.82
C LEU A 118 0.32 15.23 15.12
N PRO A 119 0.78 16.41 15.58
CA PRO A 119 0.20 17.07 16.75
C PRO A 119 -1.31 17.35 16.64
N ASN A 120 -1.81 17.52 15.41
CA ASN A 120 -3.22 17.75 15.10
C ASN A 120 -3.69 16.75 14.03
N PRO A 121 -4.12 15.54 14.43
CA PRO A 121 -4.68 14.56 13.51
C PRO A 121 -5.96 15.08 12.83
N LYS A 122 -6.26 14.59 11.63
CA LYS A 122 -7.55 14.90 10.99
C LYS A 122 -8.71 14.21 11.68
N ILE A 123 -9.90 14.81 11.59
CA ILE A 123 -11.11 14.29 12.21
C ILE A 123 -11.57 12.94 11.64
N CYS A 124 -11.17 12.61 10.40
CA CYS A 124 -11.49 11.35 9.74
C CYS A 124 -10.64 10.16 10.21
N VAL A 125 -9.65 10.39 11.10
CA VAL A 125 -8.83 9.33 11.68
C VAL A 125 -9.67 8.53 12.70
N PRO A 126 -9.80 7.19 12.55
CA PRO A 126 -10.49 6.34 13.52
C PRO A 126 -9.88 6.40 14.93
N GLN A 127 -10.74 6.31 15.96
CA GLN A 127 -10.30 6.31 17.36
C GLN A 127 -9.27 5.21 17.69
N PRO A 128 -9.41 3.95 17.24
CA PRO A 128 -8.40 2.91 17.51
C PRO A 128 -7.00 3.25 16.97
N ILE A 129 -6.93 4.01 15.88
CA ILE A 129 -5.66 4.48 15.30
C ILE A 129 -5.07 5.60 16.15
N LEU A 130 -5.90 6.49 16.71
CA LEU A 130 -5.46 7.51 17.65
C LEU A 130 -4.99 6.91 18.99
N ASP A 131 -5.58 5.79 19.41
CA ASP A 131 -5.22 5.11 20.66
C ASP A 131 -3.85 4.41 20.59
N ASP A 132 -3.47 3.84 19.43
CA ASP A 132 -2.12 3.31 19.18
C ASP A 132 -1.58 3.71 17.79
N PRO A 133 -1.16 4.98 17.60
CA PRO A 133 -0.73 5.47 16.29
C PRO A 133 0.49 4.73 15.75
N ASN A 134 1.39 4.29 16.62
CA ASN A 134 2.63 3.62 16.22
C ASN A 134 2.37 2.24 15.64
N LEU A 135 1.53 1.43 16.30
CA LEU A 135 1.16 0.09 15.81
C LEU A 135 0.53 0.17 14.43
N TYR A 136 -0.48 1.04 14.28
CA TYR A 136 -1.25 1.18 13.05
C TYR A 136 -0.42 1.79 11.92
N SER A 137 0.40 2.80 12.20
CA SER A 137 1.25 3.42 11.18
C SER A 137 2.28 2.44 10.61
N ARG A 138 2.86 1.55 11.45
CA ARG A 138 3.77 0.50 10.98
C ARG A 138 3.07 -0.45 10.01
N LYS A 139 1.84 -0.86 10.32
CA LYS A 139 1.02 -1.70 9.44
C LYS A 139 0.71 -0.98 8.11
N MET A 140 0.29 0.29 8.15
CA MET A 140 0.01 1.08 6.94
C MET A 140 1.24 1.18 6.03
N ILE A 141 2.40 1.55 6.58
CA ILE A 141 3.66 1.63 5.83
C ILE A 141 4.03 0.25 5.27
N SER A 142 3.87 -0.80 6.07
CA SER A 142 4.07 -2.17 5.61
C SER A 142 3.12 -2.51 4.47
N HIS A 143 1.87 -2.06 4.45
CA HIS A 143 0.94 -2.35 3.34
C HIS A 143 1.28 -1.55 2.07
N LEU A 144 1.77 -0.30 2.19
CA LEU A 144 2.09 0.53 1.04
C LEU A 144 3.18 -0.05 0.12
N HIS A 145 3.99 -0.99 0.61
CA HIS A 145 4.97 -1.68 -0.24
C HIS A 145 4.32 -2.45 -1.41
N TYR A 146 3.06 -2.89 -1.27
CA TYR A 146 2.34 -3.63 -2.31
C TYR A 146 2.16 -2.84 -3.61
N LEU A 147 2.22 -1.51 -3.55
CA LEU A 147 2.21 -0.65 -4.73
C LEU A 147 3.38 -0.94 -5.68
N PHE A 148 4.50 -1.42 -5.13
CA PHE A 148 5.76 -1.64 -5.83
C PHE A 148 6.02 -3.12 -6.14
N VAL A 149 5.13 -4.02 -5.75
CA VAL A 149 5.20 -5.44 -6.09
C VAL A 149 4.71 -5.62 -7.53
N PRO A 150 5.49 -6.24 -8.43
CA PRO A 150 5.05 -6.50 -9.80
C PRO A 150 3.75 -7.30 -9.84
N ARG A 151 2.77 -6.88 -10.66
CA ARG A 151 1.48 -7.57 -10.75
C ARG A 151 1.54 -8.70 -11.77
N LYS A 152 0.75 -9.75 -11.54
CA LYS A 152 0.62 -10.87 -12.48
C LYS A 152 0.07 -10.35 -13.81
N GLY A 153 0.78 -10.60 -14.91
CA GLY A 153 0.42 -10.11 -16.24
C GLY A 153 1.13 -8.82 -16.67
N GLU A 154 1.96 -8.21 -15.81
CA GLU A 154 2.85 -7.10 -16.16
C GLU A 154 4.22 -7.59 -16.70
N GLU A 155 4.34 -8.86 -17.13
CA GLU A 155 5.58 -9.38 -17.70
C GLU A 155 5.95 -8.63 -18.98
N LYS A 156 7.18 -8.14 -19.02
CA LYS A 156 7.75 -7.26 -20.05
C LYS A 156 7.59 -7.87 -21.45
N THR A 157 6.83 -7.20 -22.30
CA THR A 157 7.00 -7.23 -23.76
C THR A 157 8.34 -6.65 -24.19
#